data_AF-A0A2H4TSX7-F1
#
_entry.id   AF-A0A2H4TSX7-F1
#
_cell.length_a   1.000
_cell.length_b   1.000
_cell.length_c   1.000
_cell.angle_alpha   90.00
_cell.angle_beta   90.00
_cell.angle_gamma   90.00
#
_symmetry.space_group_name_H-M   'P 1'
#
loop_
_entity.id
_entity.type
_entity.pdbx_description
1 polymer ?
#
loop_
_entity_poly.entity_id
_entity_poly.type
_entity_poly.pdbx_seq_one_letter_code
_entity_poly.pdbx_strand_id
1 'polypeptide(L)' 'MSKRYGFIYVDRDDNGEGSLTRTRKKSFGWYAEVIKTRGLSLKK' A
#
# COMPACT_ATOMS: atom_id res chain seq x y z
N MET A 1 -9.66 -7.90 -8.95
CA MET A 1 -9.23 -6.97 -7.91
C MET A 1 -9.04 -5.58 -8.49
N SER A 2 -10.07 -4.98 -9.10
CA SER A 2 -9.97 -3.62 -9.66
C SER A 2 -9.97 -2.52 -8.58
N LYS A 3 -10.80 -2.64 -7.53
CA LYS A 3 -10.80 -1.72 -6.38
C LYS A 3 -9.75 -2.12 -5.34
N ARG A 4 -8.76 -1.27 -5.08
CA ARG A 4 -7.57 -1.61 -4.26
C ARG A 4 -7.35 -0.62 -3.11
N TYR A 5 -7.62 -1.05 -1.87
CA TYR A 5 -7.49 -0.20 -0.67
C TYR A 5 -6.14 -0.33 0.06
N GLY A 6 -5.39 -1.40 -0.18
CA GLY A 6 -4.16 -1.67 0.57
C GLY A 6 -2.99 -0.75 0.21
N PHE A 7 -2.08 -0.55 1.18
CA PHE A 7 -0.76 0.05 0.99
C PHE A 7 0.24 -0.86 0.25
N ILE A 8 -0.07 -2.15 0.17
CA ILE A 8 0.68 -3.15 -0.59
C ILE A 8 -0.14 -3.51 -1.82
N TYR A 9 0.52 -3.56 -2.98
CA TYR A 9 -0.06 -4.10 -4.19
C TYR A 9 0.09 -5.62 -4.19
N VAL A 10 -0.98 -6.31 -4.60
CA VAL A 10 -0.98 -7.76 -4.81
C VAL A 10 -1.20 -8.00 -6.29
N ASP A 11 -0.31 -8.77 -6.89
CA ASP A 11 -0.41 -9.18 -8.28
C ASP A 11 -1.48 -10.26 -8.44
N ARG A 12 -2.73 -9.79 -8.56
CA ARG A 12 -3.92 -10.58 -8.83
C ARG A 12 -4.96 -9.70 -9.51
N ASP A 13 -5.66 -10.24 -10.50
CA ASP A 13 -6.73 -9.55 -11.22
C ASP A 13 -8.13 -9.93 -10.69
N ASP A 14 -9.21 -9.57 -11.41
CA ASP A 14 -10.61 -9.94 -11.07
C ASP A 14 -10.96 -11.39 -11.41
N ASN A 15 -10.31 -11.96 -12.42
CA ASN A 15 -10.51 -13.34 -12.85
C ASN A 15 -9.74 -14.35 -11.98
N GLY A 16 -8.87 -13.85 -11.10
CA GLY A 16 -8.09 -14.64 -10.16
C GLY A 16 -6.69 -14.98 -10.64
N GLU A 17 -6.29 -14.50 -11.82
CA GLU A 17 -4.97 -14.68 -12.40
C GLU A 17 -3.94 -13.73 -11.78
N GLY A 18 -2.67 -14.15 -11.76
CA GLY A 18 -1.55 -13.37 -11.22
C GLY A 18 -0.63 -14.20 -10.32
N SER A 19 0.58 -13.68 -10.08
CA SER A 19 1.63 -14.38 -9.32
C SER A 19 1.42 -14.36 -7.79
N LEU A 20 0.40 -13.64 -7.31
CA LEU A 20 0.19 -13.28 -5.91
C LEU A 20 1.38 -12.53 -5.29
N THR A 21 2.33 -12.03 -6.08
CA THR A 21 3.48 -11.27 -5.56
C THR A 21 3.00 -10.01 -4.86
N ARG A 22 3.65 -9.66 -3.74
CA ARG A 22 3.35 -8.46 -2.97
C ARG A 22 4.43 -7.41 -3.20
N THR A 23 4.04 -6.21 -3.60
CA THR A 23 4.95 -5.09 -3.81
C THR A 23 4.51 -3.86 -3.02
N ARG A 24 5.47 -3.10 -2.49
CA ARG A 24 5.19 -1.90 -1.71
C ARG A 24 4.73 -0.78 -2.65
N LYS A 25 3.58 -0.16 -2.37
CA LYS A 25 3.16 1.07 -3.06
C LYS A 25 3.89 2.27 -2.45
N LYS A 26 3.84 3.42 -3.13
CA LYS A 26 4.36 4.69 -2.58
C LYS A 26 3.69 5.04 -1.24
N SER A 27 2.38 4.78 -1.13
CA SER A 27 1.61 5.03 0.10
C SER A 27 2.08 4.19 1.30
N PHE A 28 2.77 3.07 1.07
CA PHE A 28 3.38 2.29 2.15
C PHE A 28 4.45 3.10 2.89
N GLY A 29 5.38 3.72 2.15
CA GLY A 29 6.46 4.52 2.76
C GLY A 29 5.93 5.76 3.46
N TRP A 30 4.98 6.45 2.82
CA TRP A 30 4.30 7.60 3.42
C TRP A 30 3.64 7.23 4.76
N TYR A 31 2.86 6.14 4.80
CA TYR A 31 2.17 5.76 6.04
C TYR A 31 3.12 5.20 7.10
N ALA A 32 4.20 4.54 6.69
CA ALA A 32 5.25 4.12 7.61
C ALA A 32 5.91 5.32 8.32
N GLU A 33 6.15 6.43 7.60
CA GLU A 33 6.69 7.66 8.18
C GLU A 33 5.68 8.34 9.13
N VAL A 34 4.40 8.34 8.78
CA VAL A 34 3.33 8.83 9.66
C VAL A 34 3.33 8.06 10.98
N ILE A 35 3.40 6.73 10.95
CA ILE A 35 3.44 5.91 12.16
C ILE A 35 4.73 6.18 12.96
N LYS A 36 5.89 6.19 12.30
CA LYS A 36 7.21 6.40 12.91
C LYS A 36 7.29 7.74 13.65
N THR A 37 6.71 8.78 13.08
CA THR A 37 6.70 10.14 13.65
C THR A 37 5.53 10.37 14.59
N ARG A 38 4.71 9.35 14.89
CA ARG A 38 3.46 9.49 15.66
C ARG A 38 2.55 10.60 15.11
N GLY A 39 2.47 10.71 13.79
CA GLY A 39 1.67 11.71 13.08
C GLY A 39 2.31 13.09 12.95
N LEU A 40 3.51 13.32 13.48
CA LEU A 40 4.18 14.63 13.34
C LEU A 40 4.52 14.96 11.88
N SER A 41 4.76 13.96 11.02
CA SER A 41 5.02 14.17 9.58
C SER A 41 3.84 14.76 8.79
N LEU A 42 2.66 14.91 9.41
CA LEU A 42 1.47 15.50 8.80
C LEU A 42 1.28 16.98 9.15
N LYS A 43 2.08 17.51 10.09
CA LYS A 43 1.98 18.91 10.50
C LYS A 43 2.64 19.81 9.45
N LYS A 44 1.99 20.94 9.13
CA LYS A 44 2.50 21.99 8.25
C LYS A 44 3.45 22.91 9.00
#